data_AF-A0A1M5EK86-F1
#
_entry.id   AF-A0A1M5EK86-F1
#
_cell.length_a   1.000
_cell.length_b   1.000
_cell.length_c   1.000
_cell.angle_alpha   90.00
_cell.angle_beta   90.00
_cell.angle_gamma   90.00
#
_symmetry.space_group_name_H-M   'P 1'
#
loop_
_entity.id
_entity.type
_entity.pdbx_description
1 polymer ?
#
loop_
_entity_poly.entity_id
_entity_poly.type
_entity_poly.pdbx_seq_one_letter_code
_entity_poly.pdbx_strand_id
1 'polypeptide(L)'
;MKIPLLAFNDKGIYCQQADVYLDPWRPVKNAIITHGHSDHARWGHQNYITHHTNIPIIRHRLGEINVTGKEWGETFVINNVKFSLHPAGHIIGSSQIRVEHKGEVWVFTGDYKTEDDGISTPYEVVKCDTFITECTFGLPAFNWTPQAEVISEINNWWAENKAEGRTSILFGYSLGKAQRLLKYLDTDIGKIYTHGAIENMTNVLRPMVYFPPTELITRETKREALLGNIVLAPPSAHGSIWIRKMTPFVTGAASGWMAFRGARRRRAIDKGFVLSDHCDWHSLLESIKATGAERVICTHGYTDIFAKYLRELGYDARTEKTQYEGETAEMEKAELDQEAPIVSEN
;
A
#
# COMPACT_ATOMS: atom_id res chain seq x y z
N MET A 1 14.38 -34.21 -2.97
CA MET A 1 14.04 -32.90 -3.55
C MET A 1 14.98 -31.85 -2.95
N LYS A 2 15.52 -30.92 -3.75
CA LYS A 2 16.34 -29.81 -3.24
C LYS A 2 15.43 -28.86 -2.47
N ILE A 3 15.79 -28.51 -1.24
CA ILE A 3 15.04 -27.54 -0.43
C ILE A 3 15.22 -26.16 -1.10
N PRO A 4 14.13 -25.42 -1.41
CA PRO A 4 14.25 -24.09 -2.02
C PRO A 4 14.88 -23.08 -1.04
N LEU A 5 15.49 -22.02 -1.56
CA LEU A 5 16.09 -20.97 -0.71
C LEU A 5 15.04 -20.26 0.15
N LEU A 6 13.86 -20.02 -0.43
CA LEU A 6 12.69 -19.51 0.26
C LEU A 6 11.54 -20.52 0.12
N ALA A 7 10.88 -20.84 1.23
CA ALA A 7 9.75 -21.75 1.29
C ALA A 7 8.56 -21.08 1.98
N PHE A 8 7.34 -21.35 1.51
CA PHE A 8 6.12 -20.86 2.13
C PHE A 8 5.65 -21.85 3.20
N ASN A 9 5.24 -21.36 4.36
CA ASN A 9 4.59 -22.14 5.41
C ASN A 9 3.50 -21.33 6.12
N ASP A 10 2.91 -21.86 7.19
CA ASP A 10 1.81 -21.24 7.92
C ASP A 10 2.17 -19.92 8.65
N LYS A 11 3.46 -19.57 8.69
CA LYS A 11 3.97 -18.31 9.26
C LYS A 11 4.42 -17.31 8.21
N GLY A 12 4.58 -17.69 6.94
CA GLY A 12 5.01 -16.79 5.87
C GLY A 12 6.13 -17.37 5.00
N ILE A 13 6.96 -16.48 4.45
CA ILE A 13 8.09 -16.84 3.58
C ILE A 13 9.33 -17.08 4.44
N TYR A 14 9.85 -18.30 4.45
CA TYR A 14 10.92 -18.73 5.33
C TYR A 14 12.22 -19.04 4.58
N CYS A 15 13.32 -18.45 5.04
CA CYS A 15 14.67 -18.85 4.62
C CYS A 15 15.29 -19.75 5.70
N GLN A 16 15.21 -21.07 5.50
CA GLN A 16 15.68 -22.06 6.48
C GLN A 16 17.18 -21.91 6.80
N GLN A 17 18.01 -21.64 5.79
CA GLN A 17 19.46 -21.51 5.97
C GLN A 17 19.84 -20.32 6.88
N ALA A 18 19.04 -19.25 6.84
CA ALA A 18 19.23 -18.05 7.65
C ALA A 18 18.43 -18.05 8.96
N ASP A 19 17.47 -18.95 9.12
CA ASP A 19 16.47 -18.93 10.20
C ASP A 19 15.79 -17.54 10.35
N VAL A 20 15.29 -17.03 9.22
CA VAL A 20 14.62 -15.73 9.12
C VAL A 20 13.37 -15.82 8.24
N TYR A 21 12.36 -15.04 8.57
CA TYR A 21 11.13 -14.91 7.79
C TYR A 21 11.07 -13.55 7.09
N LEU A 22 10.46 -13.52 5.91
CA LEU A 22 10.11 -12.28 5.20
C LEU A 22 8.62 -12.03 5.38
N ASP A 23 8.24 -10.83 5.83
CA ASP A 23 6.86 -10.43 6.16
C ASP A 23 5.99 -11.54 6.80
N PRO A 24 6.39 -12.09 7.97
CA PRO A 24 5.69 -13.21 8.57
C PRO A 24 4.30 -12.84 9.12
N TRP A 25 3.36 -13.76 8.99
CA TRP A 25 1.97 -13.61 9.43
C TRP A 25 1.77 -13.85 10.92
N ARG A 26 2.72 -14.54 11.56
CA ARG A 26 2.68 -14.98 12.95
C ARG A 26 3.98 -14.61 13.68
N PRO A 27 3.98 -14.49 15.02
CA PRO A 27 5.19 -14.26 15.82
C PRO A 27 6.34 -15.22 15.48
N VAL A 28 7.54 -14.67 15.28
CA VAL A 28 8.78 -15.40 14.93
C VAL A 28 9.98 -14.75 15.61
N LYS A 29 11.13 -15.43 15.60
CA LYS A 29 12.37 -14.89 16.17
C LYS A 29 12.93 -13.74 15.35
N ASN A 30 13.11 -13.92 14.04
CA ASN A 30 13.71 -12.94 13.14
C ASN A 30 12.80 -12.69 11.93
N ALA A 31 12.44 -11.42 11.71
CA ALA A 31 11.63 -10.98 10.59
C ALA A 31 12.35 -9.87 9.81
N ILE A 32 12.41 -9.99 8.48
CA ILE A 32 12.76 -8.88 7.58
C ILE A 32 11.45 -8.37 7.01
N ILE A 33 11.19 -7.07 7.19
CA ILE A 33 9.93 -6.42 6.85
C ILE A 33 10.12 -5.56 5.61
N THR A 34 9.27 -5.74 4.60
CA THR A 34 9.30 -4.96 3.36
C THR A 34 8.82 -3.53 3.59
N HIS A 35 7.69 -3.36 4.29
CA HIS A 35 7.08 -2.05 4.49
C HIS A 35 6.08 -2.02 5.67
N GLY A 36 5.53 -0.84 5.95
CA GLY A 36 4.78 -0.56 7.16
C GLY A 36 3.28 -0.86 7.17
N HIS A 37 2.69 -1.55 6.19
CA HIS A 37 1.26 -1.94 6.26
C HIS A 37 0.99 -3.09 7.23
N SER A 38 -0.27 -3.25 7.63
CA SER A 38 -0.68 -4.14 8.72
C SER A 38 -0.56 -5.63 8.43
N ASP A 39 -0.73 -5.98 7.18
CA ASP A 39 -0.67 -7.33 6.65
C ASP A 39 0.77 -7.81 6.44
N HIS A 40 1.75 -6.88 6.38
CA HIS A 40 3.19 -7.14 6.27
C HIS A 40 3.96 -6.97 7.59
N ALA A 41 3.83 -5.79 8.23
CA ALA A 41 4.46 -5.49 9.51
C ALA A 41 3.54 -5.87 10.67
N ARG A 42 3.62 -7.12 11.12
CA ARG A 42 2.83 -7.67 12.23
C ARG A 42 3.59 -7.63 13.55
N TRP A 43 2.84 -7.62 14.64
CA TRP A 43 3.40 -7.56 16.00
C TRP A 43 3.87 -8.94 16.48
N GLY A 44 4.68 -8.94 17.54
CA GLY A 44 5.08 -10.15 18.28
C GLY A 44 6.35 -10.84 17.78
N HIS A 45 7.00 -10.37 16.72
CA HIS A 45 8.34 -10.85 16.36
C HIS A 45 9.38 -10.37 17.40
N GLN A 46 10.43 -11.15 17.64
CA GLN A 46 11.48 -10.76 18.60
C GLN A 46 12.45 -9.74 18.01
N ASN A 47 12.83 -9.89 16.74
CA ASN A 47 13.75 -9.00 16.03
C ASN A 47 13.17 -8.63 14.66
N TYR A 48 13.21 -7.35 14.34
CA TYR A 48 12.78 -6.78 13.06
C TYR A 48 13.99 -6.18 12.33
N ILE A 49 14.06 -6.41 11.02
CA ILE A 49 15.00 -5.73 10.12
C ILE A 49 14.17 -5.06 9.03
N THR A 50 14.42 -3.79 8.76
CA THR A 50 13.72 -3.03 7.71
C THR A 50 14.59 -1.88 7.22
N HIS A 51 14.16 -1.15 6.19
CA HIS A 51 14.82 0.09 5.81
C HIS A 51 14.73 1.18 6.90
N HIS A 52 15.76 2.03 7.03
CA HIS A 52 15.82 3.08 8.07
C HIS A 52 14.59 4.00 8.09
N THR A 53 14.09 4.41 6.92
CA THR A 53 12.91 5.29 6.81
C THR A 53 11.59 4.60 7.17
N ASN A 54 11.54 3.26 7.18
CA ASN A 54 10.35 2.52 7.61
C ASN A 54 10.28 2.36 9.14
N ILE A 55 11.39 2.55 9.87
CA ILE A 55 11.44 2.36 11.33
C ILE A 55 10.42 3.24 12.07
N PRO A 56 10.34 4.57 11.83
CA PRO A 56 9.36 5.42 12.51
C PRO A 56 7.91 4.96 12.23
N ILE A 57 7.65 4.47 11.02
CA ILE A 57 6.34 4.00 10.57
C ILE A 57 5.92 2.75 11.34
N ILE A 58 6.78 1.73 11.37
CA ILE A 58 6.44 0.48 12.08
C ILE A 58 6.45 0.65 13.59
N ARG A 59 7.28 1.52 14.17
CA ARG A 59 7.22 1.86 15.60
C ARG A 59 5.94 2.58 15.97
N HIS A 60 5.47 3.50 15.14
CA HIS A 60 4.18 4.17 15.37
C HIS A 60 3.03 3.15 15.45
N ARG A 61 3.07 2.10 14.64
CA ARG A 61 2.01 1.08 14.57
C ARG A 61 2.14 -0.03 15.61
N LEU A 62 3.36 -0.51 15.84
CA LEU A 62 3.63 -1.70 16.65
C LEU A 62 4.06 -1.37 18.09
N GLY A 63 4.33 -0.09 18.38
CA GLY A 63 4.88 0.34 19.66
C GLY A 63 6.38 0.05 19.78
N GLU A 64 6.82 -0.26 20.99
CA GLU A 64 8.21 -0.58 21.26
C GLU A 64 8.57 -1.97 20.72
N ILE A 65 9.51 -2.01 19.78
CA ILE A 65 10.01 -3.22 19.12
C ILE A 65 11.53 -3.17 19.00
N ASN A 66 12.17 -4.34 19.00
CA ASN A 66 13.59 -4.46 18.66
C ASN A 66 13.77 -4.45 17.15
N VAL A 67 14.14 -3.29 16.59
CA VAL A 67 14.23 -3.08 15.15
C VAL A 67 15.59 -2.50 14.76
N THR A 68 16.18 -3.10 13.72
CA THR A 68 17.41 -2.66 13.08
C THR A 68 17.12 -2.12 11.68
N GLY A 69 17.72 -0.96 11.37
CA GLY A 69 17.66 -0.35 10.04
C GLY A 69 18.77 -0.86 9.13
N LYS A 70 18.47 -0.90 7.83
CA LYS A 70 19.42 -1.12 6.74
C LYS A 70 19.23 -0.07 5.67
N GLU A 71 20.31 0.38 5.05
CA GLU A 71 20.23 1.24 3.86
C GLU A 71 19.90 0.41 2.62
N TRP A 72 19.25 1.02 1.63
CA TRP A 72 19.08 0.37 0.33
C TRP A 72 20.45 0.08 -0.31
N GLY A 73 20.59 -1.10 -0.92
CA GLY A 73 21.86 -1.60 -1.45
C GLY A 73 22.87 -2.06 -0.39
N GLU A 74 22.63 -1.82 0.91
CA GLU A 74 23.47 -2.36 1.98
C GLU A 74 23.33 -3.88 2.03
N THR A 75 24.47 -4.56 1.93
CA THR A 75 24.54 -6.01 2.07
C THR A 75 24.75 -6.40 3.52
N PHE A 76 23.92 -7.32 4.03
CA PHE A 76 24.10 -7.95 5.34
C PHE A 76 23.97 -9.48 5.24
N VAL A 77 24.58 -10.20 6.19
CA VAL A 77 24.67 -11.66 6.15
C VAL A 77 24.08 -12.28 7.41
N ILE A 78 23.26 -13.32 7.24
CA ILE A 78 22.71 -14.15 8.32
C ILE A 78 22.96 -15.62 7.96
N ASN A 79 23.75 -16.33 8.78
CA ASN A 79 24.11 -17.75 8.60
C ASN A 79 24.51 -18.11 7.14
N ASN A 80 25.42 -17.33 6.56
CA ASN A 80 25.95 -17.46 5.18
C ASN A 80 24.97 -17.14 4.05
N VAL A 81 23.77 -16.64 4.35
CA VAL A 81 22.85 -16.08 3.34
C VAL A 81 23.02 -14.57 3.30
N LYS A 82 23.17 -14.03 2.10
CA LYS A 82 23.33 -12.60 1.87
C LYS A 82 21.97 -11.97 1.59
N PHE A 83 21.68 -10.86 2.26
CA PHE A 83 20.47 -10.07 2.09
C PHE A 83 20.82 -8.63 1.71
N SER A 84 19.93 -7.99 0.96
CA SER A 84 19.92 -6.55 0.74
C SER A 84 18.48 -6.06 0.53
N LEU A 85 18.24 -4.80 0.90
CA LEU A 85 16.96 -4.13 0.64
C LEU A 85 17.10 -3.25 -0.60
N HIS A 86 16.05 -3.16 -1.42
CA HIS A 86 16.01 -2.30 -2.61
C HIS A 86 14.68 -1.54 -2.66
N PRO A 87 14.60 -0.32 -3.20
CA PRO A 87 13.35 0.44 -3.28
C PRO A 87 12.22 -0.32 -3.99
N ALA A 88 11.01 -0.29 -3.41
CA ALA A 88 9.80 -0.89 -4.00
C ALA A 88 8.83 0.15 -4.61
N GLY A 89 9.02 1.45 -4.37
CA GLY A 89 8.12 2.50 -4.86
C GLY A 89 6.70 2.51 -4.26
N HIS A 90 6.32 1.55 -3.42
CA HIS A 90 4.96 1.44 -2.91
C HIS A 90 4.58 2.58 -1.95
N ILE A 91 5.31 2.68 -0.83
CA ILE A 91 5.19 3.75 0.19
C ILE A 91 6.59 4.16 0.69
N ILE A 92 6.67 5.22 1.50
CA ILE A 92 7.93 5.64 2.12
C ILE A 92 8.55 4.47 2.91
N GLY A 93 9.80 4.13 2.58
CA GLY A 93 10.55 3.04 3.21
C GLY A 93 10.20 1.62 2.72
N SER A 94 9.25 1.49 1.78
CA SER A 94 8.94 0.19 1.17
C SER A 94 10.14 -0.38 0.42
N SER A 95 10.38 -1.67 0.62
CA SER A 95 11.57 -2.35 0.15
C SER A 95 11.27 -3.73 -0.41
N GLN A 96 11.87 -4.04 -1.55
CA GLN A 96 12.09 -5.40 -2.00
C GLN A 96 13.21 -6.03 -1.16
N ILE A 97 13.11 -7.34 -0.91
CA ILE A 97 14.12 -8.11 -0.18
C ILE A 97 14.82 -9.04 -1.17
N ARG A 98 16.10 -8.78 -1.44
CA ARG A 98 16.97 -9.65 -2.22
C ARG A 98 17.65 -10.66 -1.30
N VAL A 99 17.61 -11.94 -1.66
CA VAL A 99 18.20 -13.06 -0.92
C VAL A 99 19.12 -13.84 -1.84
N GLU A 100 20.40 -13.97 -1.49
CA GLU A 100 21.40 -14.68 -2.28
C GLU A 100 22.10 -15.76 -1.46
N HIS A 101 22.17 -16.96 -2.01
CA HIS A 101 22.92 -18.07 -1.41
C HIS A 101 23.49 -18.98 -2.49
N LYS A 102 24.82 -19.19 -2.45
CA LYS A 102 25.56 -20.06 -3.39
C LYS A 102 25.28 -19.75 -4.87
N GLY A 103 25.17 -18.48 -5.21
CA GLY A 103 24.92 -18.00 -6.57
C GLY A 103 23.46 -17.96 -7.01
N GLU A 104 22.53 -18.55 -6.25
CA GLU A 104 21.09 -18.46 -6.50
C GLU A 104 20.52 -17.20 -5.83
N VAL A 105 19.77 -16.39 -6.59
CA VAL A 105 19.20 -15.09 -6.18
C VAL A 105 17.68 -15.12 -6.26
N TRP A 106 17.05 -14.82 -5.13
CA TRP A 106 15.61 -14.64 -5.03
C TRP A 106 15.32 -13.18 -4.67
N VAL A 107 14.23 -12.63 -5.21
CA VAL A 107 13.72 -11.31 -4.82
C VAL A 107 12.27 -11.47 -4.42
N PHE A 108 11.94 -11.00 -3.22
CA PHE A 108 10.56 -10.82 -2.77
C PHE A 108 10.23 -9.33 -2.81
N THR A 109 9.20 -8.96 -3.57
CA THR A 109 8.89 -7.55 -3.80
C THR A 109 8.25 -6.86 -2.61
N GLY A 110 7.52 -7.62 -1.77
CA GLY A 110 6.42 -7.02 -1.01
C GLY A 110 5.39 -6.41 -1.97
N ASP A 111 4.75 -5.33 -1.53
CA ASP A 111 3.94 -4.49 -2.40
C ASP A 111 4.83 -3.47 -3.11
N TYR A 112 4.53 -3.18 -4.39
CA TYR A 112 5.38 -2.33 -5.21
C TYR A 112 4.60 -1.62 -6.32
N LYS A 113 5.08 -0.44 -6.72
CA LYS A 113 4.65 0.24 -7.96
C LYS A 113 5.85 0.80 -8.71
N THR A 114 5.73 0.83 -10.03
CA THR A 114 6.74 1.38 -10.93
C THR A 114 6.61 2.89 -11.15
N GLU A 115 5.41 3.46 -10.97
CA GLU A 115 5.15 4.89 -11.08
C GLU A 115 5.93 5.67 -10.00
N ASP A 116 6.77 6.62 -10.42
CA ASP A 116 7.40 7.58 -9.52
C ASP A 116 6.36 8.60 -9.04
N ASP A 117 5.92 8.43 -7.79
CA ASP A 117 4.93 9.30 -7.17
C ASP A 117 5.50 10.56 -6.53
N GLY A 118 6.80 10.82 -6.66
CA GLY A 118 7.48 11.98 -6.08
C GLY A 118 7.51 12.02 -4.55
N ILE A 119 7.24 10.89 -3.88
CA ILE A 119 7.17 10.76 -2.41
C ILE A 119 7.96 9.55 -1.93
N SER A 120 7.65 8.39 -2.48
CA SER A 120 8.36 7.15 -2.26
C SER A 120 9.63 7.11 -3.13
N THR A 121 10.67 6.42 -2.65
CA THR A 121 11.85 6.21 -3.48
C THR A 121 11.45 5.34 -4.68
N PRO A 122 11.75 5.75 -5.92
CA PRO A 122 11.33 5.05 -7.12
C PRO A 122 11.76 3.58 -7.11
N TYR A 123 10.90 2.71 -7.65
CA TYR A 123 11.16 1.28 -7.77
C TYR A 123 12.48 0.99 -8.51
N GLU A 124 13.28 0.09 -7.93
CA GLU A 124 14.53 -0.37 -8.51
C GLU A 124 14.38 -1.78 -9.10
N VAL A 125 14.76 -1.98 -10.36
CA VAL A 125 14.79 -3.33 -10.94
C VAL A 125 15.95 -4.14 -10.34
N VAL A 126 15.62 -5.28 -9.73
CA VAL A 126 16.63 -6.22 -9.19
C VAL A 126 16.69 -7.50 -10.02
N LYS A 127 17.87 -7.82 -10.57
CA LYS A 127 18.09 -9.07 -11.31
C LYS A 127 18.06 -10.28 -10.37
N CYS A 128 17.33 -11.34 -10.76
CA CYS A 128 17.19 -12.54 -9.93
C CYS A 128 16.83 -13.78 -10.76
N ASP A 129 17.00 -14.96 -10.17
CA ASP A 129 16.58 -16.24 -10.74
C ASP A 129 15.10 -16.55 -10.43
N THR A 130 14.63 -16.09 -9.25
CA THR A 130 13.24 -16.25 -8.80
C THR A 130 12.68 -14.94 -8.28
N PHE A 131 11.53 -14.55 -8.82
CA PHE A 131 10.83 -13.34 -8.46
C PHE A 131 9.50 -13.68 -7.77
N ILE A 132 9.39 -13.38 -6.48
CA ILE A 132 8.15 -13.48 -5.70
C ILE A 132 7.47 -12.11 -5.75
N THR A 133 6.33 -12.03 -6.41
CA THR A 133 5.66 -10.76 -6.73
C THR A 133 4.21 -10.75 -6.24
N GLU A 134 3.73 -9.59 -5.79
CA GLU A 134 2.29 -9.37 -5.64
C GLU A 134 1.58 -9.37 -7.00
N CYS A 135 0.27 -9.61 -7.02
CA CYS A 135 -0.55 -9.36 -8.22
C CYS A 135 -1.96 -8.90 -7.86
N THR A 136 -2.03 -7.90 -6.95
CA THR A 136 -3.28 -7.25 -6.52
C THR A 136 -4.17 -6.90 -7.72
N PHE A 137 -3.54 -6.35 -8.76
CA PHE A 137 -4.20 -5.94 -10.01
C PHE A 137 -3.76 -6.78 -11.22
N GLY A 138 -3.59 -8.09 -11.01
CA GLY A 138 -3.20 -9.07 -12.02
C GLY A 138 -4.28 -9.42 -13.05
N LEU A 139 -5.07 -8.45 -13.54
CA LEU A 139 -5.99 -8.61 -14.67
C LEU A 139 -5.74 -7.55 -15.74
N PRO A 140 -5.83 -7.86 -17.05
CA PRO A 140 -5.61 -6.88 -18.13
C PRO A 140 -6.51 -5.65 -18.09
N ALA A 141 -7.64 -5.73 -17.38
CA ALA A 141 -8.58 -4.62 -17.22
C ALA A 141 -8.04 -3.52 -16.29
N PHE A 142 -7.03 -3.81 -15.47
CA PHE A 142 -6.34 -2.78 -14.70
C PHE A 142 -5.23 -2.18 -15.55
N ASN A 143 -5.41 -0.90 -15.86
CA ASN A 143 -4.48 -0.08 -16.61
C ASN A 143 -4.56 1.32 -16.03
N TRP A 144 -3.46 1.79 -15.44
CA TRP A 144 -3.48 3.03 -14.68
C TRP A 144 -3.59 4.26 -15.58
N THR A 145 -4.47 5.16 -15.17
CA THR A 145 -4.48 6.52 -15.70
C THR A 145 -3.22 7.23 -15.19
N PRO A 146 -2.52 8.01 -16.02
CA PRO A 146 -1.35 8.76 -15.57
C PRO A 146 -1.64 9.60 -14.33
N GLN A 147 -0.74 9.59 -13.35
CA GLN A 147 -0.96 10.27 -12.05
C GLN A 147 -1.39 11.72 -12.23
N ALA A 148 -0.72 12.46 -13.11
CA ALA A 148 -0.99 13.88 -13.34
C ALA A 148 -2.44 14.15 -13.77
N GLU A 149 -3.03 13.27 -14.58
CA GLU A 149 -4.42 13.38 -15.02
C GLU A 149 -5.38 13.14 -13.84
N VAL A 150 -5.13 12.11 -13.03
CA VAL A 150 -5.96 11.79 -11.87
C VAL A 150 -5.91 12.91 -10.81
N ILE A 151 -4.72 13.47 -10.57
CA ILE A 151 -4.54 14.61 -9.67
C ILE A 151 -5.28 15.85 -10.20
N SER A 152 -5.21 16.13 -11.51
CA SER A 152 -5.97 17.22 -12.12
C SER A 152 -7.48 17.03 -11.94
N GLU A 153 -7.97 15.80 -12.13
CA GLU A 153 -9.39 15.46 -11.91
C GLU A 153 -9.82 15.70 -10.45
N ILE A 154 -8.98 15.33 -9.48
CA ILE A 154 -9.25 15.54 -8.05
C ILE A 154 -9.33 17.03 -7.72
N ASN A 155 -8.35 17.82 -8.16
CA ASN A 155 -8.32 19.26 -7.89
C ASN A 155 -9.49 20.00 -8.57
N ASN A 156 -9.84 19.63 -9.81
CA ASN A 156 -11.02 20.19 -10.49
C ASN A 156 -12.31 19.86 -9.73
N TRP A 157 -12.49 18.60 -9.31
CA TRP A 157 -13.64 18.17 -8.51
C TRP A 157 -13.73 18.94 -7.17
N TRP A 158 -12.60 19.17 -6.51
CA TRP A 158 -12.58 19.98 -5.29
C TRP A 158 -12.97 21.44 -5.57
N ALA A 159 -12.43 22.06 -6.63
CA ALA A 159 -12.77 23.42 -7.01
C ALA A 159 -14.27 23.60 -7.34
N GLU A 160 -14.87 22.63 -8.03
CA GLU A 160 -16.31 22.59 -8.32
C GLU A 160 -17.14 22.52 -7.02
N ASN A 161 -16.82 21.58 -6.12
CA ASN A 161 -17.50 21.47 -4.84
C ASN A 161 -17.36 22.74 -3.99
N LYS A 162 -16.19 23.39 -4.04
CA LYS A 162 -15.97 24.68 -3.37
C LYS A 162 -16.89 25.77 -3.91
N ALA A 163 -17.02 25.87 -5.23
CA ALA A 163 -17.93 26.84 -5.85
C ALA A 163 -19.40 26.61 -5.44
N GLU A 164 -19.78 25.37 -5.15
CA GLU A 164 -21.10 24.98 -4.65
C GLU A 164 -21.23 25.05 -3.11
N GLY A 165 -20.19 25.47 -2.38
CA GLY A 165 -20.19 25.54 -0.92
C GLY A 165 -20.26 24.18 -0.22
N ARG A 166 -19.81 23.10 -0.88
CA ARG A 166 -19.81 21.73 -0.35
C ARG A 166 -18.41 21.31 0.10
N THR A 167 -18.35 20.56 1.20
CA THR A 167 -17.09 19.96 1.68
C THR A 167 -16.73 18.77 0.78
N SER A 168 -15.50 18.71 0.30
CA SER A 168 -15.00 17.54 -0.43
C SER A 168 -14.41 16.53 0.57
N ILE A 169 -14.82 15.27 0.53
CA ILE A 169 -14.25 14.24 1.42
C ILE A 169 -13.62 13.18 0.54
N LEU A 170 -12.29 13.10 0.59
CA LEU A 170 -11.51 12.21 -0.27
C LEU A 170 -10.91 11.08 0.56
N PHE A 171 -11.33 9.86 0.24
CA PHE A 171 -10.91 8.66 0.95
C PHE A 171 -9.66 8.03 0.35
N GLY A 172 -8.73 7.66 1.23
CA GLY A 172 -7.55 6.87 0.95
C GLY A 172 -6.96 6.29 2.24
N TYR A 173 -6.31 5.14 2.15
CA TYR A 173 -5.68 4.50 3.31
C TYR A 173 -4.66 5.41 3.99
N SER A 174 -4.52 5.25 5.32
CA SER A 174 -3.84 6.20 6.19
C SER A 174 -2.32 6.25 6.04
N LEU A 175 -1.70 5.23 5.46
CA LEU A 175 -0.27 5.14 5.18
C LEU A 175 -0.04 4.87 3.69
N GLY A 176 0.45 5.85 2.93
CA GLY A 176 0.65 5.75 1.48
C GLY A 176 -0.31 6.66 0.73
N LYS A 177 -1.50 6.15 0.37
CA LYS A 177 -2.48 6.86 -0.47
C LYS A 177 -2.83 8.25 0.02
N ALA A 178 -3.16 8.40 1.31
CA ALA A 178 -3.52 9.69 1.86
C ALA A 178 -2.39 10.73 1.72
N GLN A 179 -1.14 10.31 1.90
CA GLN A 179 0.02 11.19 1.73
C GLN A 179 0.32 11.48 0.26
N ARG A 180 0.11 10.49 -0.63
CA ARG A 180 0.17 10.69 -2.09
C ARG A 180 -0.83 11.71 -2.58
N LEU A 181 -2.07 11.63 -2.11
CA LEU A 181 -3.09 12.64 -2.39
C LEU A 181 -2.68 14.00 -1.82
N LEU A 182 -2.32 14.05 -0.53
CA LEU A 182 -1.95 15.27 0.17
C LEU A 182 -0.83 16.05 -0.53
N LYS A 183 0.19 15.36 -1.07
CA LYS A 183 1.32 15.97 -1.77
C LYS A 183 0.91 16.84 -2.95
N TYR A 184 -0.19 16.49 -3.62
CA TYR A 184 -0.57 17.06 -4.91
C TYR A 184 -1.90 17.82 -4.89
N LEU A 185 -2.53 17.97 -3.72
CA LEU A 185 -3.69 18.85 -3.57
C LEU A 185 -3.26 20.32 -3.72
N ASP A 186 -4.00 21.06 -4.53
CA ASP A 186 -3.73 22.47 -4.80
C ASP A 186 -4.23 23.35 -3.63
N THR A 187 -3.29 23.86 -2.84
CA THR A 187 -3.60 24.68 -1.66
C THR A 187 -4.22 26.05 -1.97
N ASP A 188 -4.18 26.50 -3.24
CA ASP A 188 -4.85 27.74 -3.64
C ASP A 188 -6.37 27.54 -3.74
N ILE A 189 -6.84 26.30 -3.90
CA ILE A 189 -8.26 25.96 -3.85
C ILE A 189 -8.77 26.11 -2.43
N GLY A 190 -8.03 25.77 -1.39
CA GLY A 190 -8.50 25.96 -0.01
C GLY A 190 -7.69 25.22 1.03
N LYS A 191 -8.28 25.06 2.22
CA LYS A 191 -7.67 24.35 3.33
C LYS A 191 -7.82 22.85 3.17
N ILE A 192 -6.81 22.13 3.64
CA ILE A 192 -6.81 20.66 3.71
C ILE A 192 -7.00 20.25 5.16
N TYR A 193 -8.08 19.53 5.40
CA TYR A 193 -8.41 18.95 6.70
C TYR A 193 -8.10 17.45 6.70
N THR A 194 -7.81 16.90 7.87
CA THR A 194 -7.47 15.48 8.01
C THR A 194 -8.26 14.80 9.13
N HIS A 195 -8.60 13.54 8.90
CA HIS A 195 -8.98 12.62 9.95
C HIS A 195 -7.76 12.26 10.81
N GLY A 196 -7.95 12.00 12.12
CA GLY A 196 -6.86 11.73 13.06
C GLY A 196 -5.93 10.59 12.64
N ALA A 197 -6.47 9.49 12.10
CA ALA A 197 -5.65 8.39 11.59
C ALA A 197 -4.66 8.82 10.47
N ILE A 198 -5.09 9.72 9.58
CA ILE A 198 -4.24 10.25 8.50
C ILE A 198 -3.26 11.27 9.05
N GLU A 199 -3.71 12.18 9.91
CA GLU A 199 -2.87 13.21 10.50
C GLU A 199 -1.72 12.60 11.31
N ASN A 200 -2.02 11.60 12.15
CA ASN A 200 -1.04 10.92 12.98
C ASN A 200 0.06 10.27 12.13
N MET A 201 -0.31 9.56 11.06
CA MET A 201 0.67 8.96 10.17
C MET A 201 1.43 10.01 9.36
N THR A 202 0.75 11.05 8.88
CA THR A 202 1.38 12.16 8.15
C THR A 202 2.44 12.83 9.02
N ASN A 203 2.18 13.03 10.31
CA ASN A 203 3.16 13.60 11.24
C ASN A 203 4.39 12.73 11.46
N VAL A 204 4.26 11.40 11.39
CA VAL A 204 5.42 10.47 11.36
C VAL A 204 6.26 10.67 10.10
N LEU A 205 5.63 11.03 8.98
CA LEU A 205 6.26 11.12 7.66
C LEU A 205 6.81 12.52 7.33
N ARG A 206 6.26 13.59 7.92
CA ARG A 206 6.70 14.99 7.71
C ARG A 206 8.20 15.25 7.90
N PRO A 207 8.92 14.58 8.83
CA PRO A 207 10.38 14.73 8.93
C PRO A 207 11.15 14.19 7.72
N MET A 208 10.54 13.33 6.90
CA MET A 208 11.17 12.65 5.77
C MET A 208 10.78 13.28 4.42
N VAL A 209 9.55 13.77 4.29
CA VAL A 209 9.01 14.34 3.06
C VAL A 209 8.16 15.57 3.36
N TYR A 210 8.26 16.60 2.52
CA TYR A 210 7.38 17.76 2.61
C TYR A 210 5.97 17.42 2.13
N PHE A 211 4.99 17.74 2.98
CA PHE A 211 3.56 17.74 2.68
C PHE A 211 2.96 19.12 2.95
N PRO A 212 1.97 19.57 2.16
CA PRO A 212 1.19 20.76 2.46
C PRO A 212 0.66 20.81 3.92
N PRO A 213 0.42 22.02 4.46
CA PRO A 213 -0.14 22.16 5.80
C PRO A 213 -1.54 21.55 5.88
N THR A 214 -1.84 20.90 7.00
CA THR A 214 -3.13 20.25 7.28
C THR A 214 -3.73 20.76 8.59
N GLU A 215 -5.05 20.76 8.70
CA GLU A 215 -5.79 21.02 9.94
C GLU A 215 -6.50 19.75 10.42
N LEU A 216 -6.13 19.25 11.60
CA LEU A 216 -6.81 18.10 12.21
C LEU A 216 -8.27 18.46 12.54
N ILE A 217 -9.21 17.62 12.12
CA ILE A 217 -10.61 17.74 12.55
C ILE A 217 -10.76 17.23 13.99
N THR A 218 -11.22 18.12 14.87
CA THR A 218 -11.50 17.83 16.28
C THR A 218 -12.99 18.05 16.60
N ARG A 219 -13.35 17.93 17.89
CA ARG A 219 -14.71 18.23 18.36
C ARG A 219 -15.04 19.72 18.19
N GLU A 220 -14.04 20.57 18.34
CA GLU A 220 -14.11 22.04 18.31
C GLU A 220 -14.14 22.59 16.88
N THR A 221 -13.72 21.81 15.88
CA THR A 221 -13.82 22.21 14.48
C THR A 221 -15.29 22.50 14.13
N LYS A 222 -15.54 23.73 13.69
CA LYS A 222 -16.86 24.24 13.31
C LYS A 222 -17.21 23.81 11.89
N ARG A 223 -18.48 23.50 11.65
CA ARG A 223 -19.00 23.08 10.34
C ARG A 223 -18.71 24.12 9.26
N GLU A 224 -18.86 25.39 9.59
CA GLU A 224 -18.70 26.51 8.65
C GLU A 224 -17.27 26.62 8.11
N ALA A 225 -16.27 26.18 8.88
CA ALA A 225 -14.87 26.17 8.45
C ALA A 225 -14.58 25.07 7.42
N LEU A 226 -15.41 24.04 7.33
CA LEU A 226 -15.21 22.90 6.42
C LEU A 226 -15.81 23.13 5.04
N LEU A 227 -16.81 24.02 4.93
CA LEU A 227 -17.52 24.29 3.68
C LEU A 227 -16.56 24.78 2.59
N GLY A 228 -16.58 24.10 1.45
CA GLY A 228 -15.71 24.36 0.30
C GLY A 228 -14.25 23.95 0.46
N ASN A 229 -13.87 23.36 1.59
CA ASN A 229 -12.55 22.79 1.83
C ASN A 229 -12.56 21.28 1.60
N ILE A 230 -11.37 20.66 1.58
CA ILE A 230 -11.21 19.23 1.38
C ILE A 230 -10.80 18.53 2.68
N VAL A 231 -11.30 17.32 2.88
CA VAL A 231 -11.01 16.46 4.02
C VAL A 231 -10.42 15.15 3.51
N LEU A 232 -9.21 14.80 3.95
CA LEU A 232 -8.64 13.47 3.76
C LEU A 232 -9.07 12.56 4.91
N ALA A 233 -9.67 11.41 4.59
CA ALA A 233 -10.16 10.46 5.57
C ALA A 233 -9.85 8.99 5.17
N PRO A 234 -9.66 8.06 6.13
CA PRO A 234 -9.56 6.64 5.80
C PRO A 234 -10.93 6.11 5.31
N PRO A 235 -10.97 5.04 4.50
CA PRO A 235 -12.22 4.45 4.04
C PRO A 235 -13.20 4.09 5.16
N SER A 236 -12.70 3.70 6.34
CA SER A 236 -13.51 3.35 7.51
C SER A 236 -14.30 4.53 8.09
N ALA A 237 -14.00 5.77 7.70
CA ALA A 237 -14.81 6.93 8.09
C ALA A 237 -16.07 7.09 7.23
N HIS A 238 -16.14 6.42 6.08
CA HIS A 238 -17.32 6.44 5.21
C HIS A 238 -18.54 5.86 5.94
N GLY A 239 -19.70 6.49 5.79
CA GLY A 239 -20.94 6.10 6.49
C GLY A 239 -20.99 6.36 8.01
N SER A 240 -19.85 6.69 8.64
CA SER A 240 -19.80 6.96 10.09
C SER A 240 -20.48 8.28 10.49
N ILE A 241 -20.86 8.42 11.77
CA ILE A 241 -21.44 9.66 12.30
C ILE A 241 -20.47 10.85 12.18
N TRP A 242 -19.16 10.58 12.17
CA TRP A 242 -18.12 11.61 12.05
C TRP A 242 -18.30 12.47 10.80
N ILE A 243 -18.71 11.87 9.68
CA ILE A 243 -18.87 12.56 8.39
C ILE A 243 -20.02 13.60 8.39
N ARG A 244 -20.99 13.46 9.29
CA ARG A 244 -22.19 14.32 9.33
C ARG A 244 -21.85 15.78 9.61
N LYS A 245 -20.74 16.05 10.31
CA LYS A 245 -20.27 17.42 10.60
C LYS A 245 -19.86 18.17 9.32
N MET A 246 -19.49 17.46 8.27
CA MET A 246 -19.04 18.04 6.99
C MET A 246 -20.20 18.43 6.06
N THR A 247 -21.45 18.16 6.43
CA THR A 247 -22.63 18.42 5.58
C THR A 247 -22.73 19.90 5.17
N PRO A 248 -23.18 20.26 3.95
CA PRO A 248 -23.26 19.39 2.78
C PRO A 248 -21.85 18.96 2.34
N PHE A 249 -21.69 17.67 2.03
CA PHE A 249 -20.44 17.11 1.53
C PHE A 249 -20.67 16.30 0.26
N VAL A 250 -19.59 16.09 -0.49
CA VAL A 250 -19.50 15.14 -1.61
C VAL A 250 -18.32 14.21 -1.36
N THR A 251 -18.52 12.92 -1.60
CA THR A 251 -17.52 11.89 -1.33
C THR A 251 -16.75 11.49 -2.58
N GLY A 252 -15.44 11.34 -2.43
CA GLY A 252 -14.51 10.82 -3.42
C GLY A 252 -13.68 9.69 -2.82
N ALA A 253 -13.23 8.73 -3.63
CA ALA A 253 -12.22 7.76 -3.20
C ALA A 253 -11.17 7.50 -4.27
N ALA A 254 -9.92 7.33 -3.82
CA ALA A 254 -8.78 7.02 -4.67
C ALA A 254 -8.29 5.59 -4.43
N SER A 255 -8.50 4.71 -5.41
CA SER A 255 -8.07 3.30 -5.37
C SER A 255 -7.99 2.71 -6.77
N GLY A 256 -7.13 1.71 -6.98
CA GLY A 256 -7.08 0.94 -8.22
C GLY A 256 -8.43 0.28 -8.55
N TRP A 257 -9.21 -0.08 -7.53
CA TRP A 257 -10.55 -0.65 -7.68
C TRP A 257 -11.56 0.31 -8.34
N MET A 258 -11.29 1.62 -8.34
CA MET A 258 -12.15 2.60 -9.00
C MET A 258 -12.13 2.49 -10.53
N ALA A 259 -11.28 1.64 -11.09
CA ALA A 259 -11.29 1.25 -12.51
C ALA A 259 -12.62 0.57 -12.91
N PHE A 260 -13.29 -0.11 -11.97
CA PHE A 260 -14.58 -0.76 -12.24
C PHE A 260 -15.77 0.06 -11.74
N ARG A 261 -16.76 0.28 -12.62
CA ARG A 261 -18.03 0.94 -12.27
C ARG A 261 -18.77 0.24 -11.11
N GLY A 262 -18.69 -1.08 -11.05
CA GLY A 262 -19.34 -1.88 -10.00
C GLY A 262 -18.77 -1.64 -8.58
N ALA A 263 -17.47 -1.34 -8.46
CA ALA A 263 -16.86 -1.03 -7.17
C ALA A 263 -17.35 0.33 -6.61
N ARG A 264 -17.50 1.33 -7.49
CA ARG A 264 -18.04 2.66 -7.14
C ARG A 264 -19.46 2.56 -6.59
N ARG A 265 -20.34 1.86 -7.33
CA ARG A 265 -21.75 1.67 -6.93
C ARG A 265 -21.87 0.92 -5.61
N ARG A 266 -21.08 -0.14 -5.39
CA ARG A 266 -21.08 -0.92 -4.15
C ARG A 266 -20.65 -0.09 -2.94
N ARG A 267 -19.72 0.84 -3.08
CA ARG A 267 -19.26 1.68 -1.95
C ARG A 267 -20.14 2.92 -1.69
N ALA A 268 -21.17 3.17 -2.50
CA ALA A 268 -22.02 4.37 -2.41
C ALA A 268 -21.22 5.69 -2.39
N ILE A 269 -20.14 5.77 -3.17
CA ILE A 269 -19.27 6.94 -3.28
C ILE A 269 -19.67 7.75 -4.52
N ASP A 270 -19.72 9.07 -4.39
CA ASP A 270 -20.15 9.97 -5.47
C ASP A 270 -19.13 10.00 -6.63
N LYS A 271 -17.83 10.02 -6.31
CA LYS A 271 -16.72 10.12 -7.27
C LYS A 271 -15.62 9.08 -7.01
N GLY A 272 -15.17 8.39 -8.06
CA GLY A 272 -14.06 7.44 -7.98
C GLY A 272 -12.87 7.88 -8.82
N PHE A 273 -11.67 7.85 -8.24
CA PHE A 273 -10.41 8.23 -8.87
C PHE A 273 -9.50 7.00 -8.95
N VAL A 274 -9.02 6.68 -10.16
CA VAL A 274 -8.19 5.49 -10.42
C VAL A 274 -6.74 5.80 -10.10
N LEU A 275 -6.40 5.75 -8.82
CA LEU A 275 -5.04 5.93 -8.31
C LEU A 275 -4.70 4.76 -7.39
N SER A 276 -3.67 3.99 -7.74
CA SER A 276 -3.20 2.87 -6.92
C SER A 276 -1.72 3.03 -6.56
N ASP A 277 -1.35 2.55 -5.37
CA ASP A 277 0.05 2.42 -4.98
C ASP A 277 0.64 1.03 -5.33
N HIS A 278 -0.02 0.26 -6.19
CA HIS A 278 0.44 -1.03 -6.68
C HIS A 278 0.62 -1.01 -8.19
N CYS A 279 1.35 -1.98 -8.73
CA CYS A 279 1.45 -2.19 -10.18
C CYS A 279 0.10 -2.57 -10.80
N ASP A 280 -0.18 -2.03 -11.98
CA ASP A 280 -1.21 -2.58 -12.87
C ASP A 280 -0.68 -3.78 -13.65
N TRP A 281 -1.52 -4.34 -14.51
CA TRP A 281 -1.17 -5.45 -15.38
C TRP A 281 0.11 -5.22 -16.19
N HIS A 282 0.24 -4.06 -16.84
CA HIS A 282 1.38 -3.76 -17.70
C HIS A 282 2.66 -3.62 -16.89
N SER A 283 2.60 -2.88 -15.77
CA SER A 283 3.72 -2.69 -14.86
C SER A 283 4.21 -4.00 -14.25
N LEU A 284 3.31 -4.91 -13.87
CA LEU A 284 3.67 -6.25 -13.39
C LEU A 284 4.47 -7.02 -14.45
N LEU A 285 4.00 -7.04 -15.70
CA LEU A 285 4.68 -7.76 -16.79
C LEU A 285 6.04 -7.15 -17.14
N GLU A 286 6.13 -5.82 -17.17
CA GLU A 286 7.36 -5.10 -17.44
C GLU A 286 8.39 -5.33 -16.34
N SER A 287 7.99 -5.27 -15.07
CA SER A 287 8.88 -5.55 -13.94
C SER A 287 9.41 -6.98 -13.95
N ILE A 288 8.54 -7.97 -14.17
CA ILE A 288 8.96 -9.38 -14.30
C ILE A 288 9.99 -9.53 -15.43
N LYS A 289 9.69 -9.01 -16.62
CA LYS A 289 10.63 -9.05 -17.75
C LYS A 289 11.95 -8.36 -17.43
N ALA A 290 11.90 -7.21 -16.77
CA ALA A 290 13.08 -6.42 -16.41
C ALA A 290 13.98 -7.14 -15.40
N THR A 291 13.43 -7.98 -14.51
CA THR A 291 14.23 -8.80 -13.58
C THR A 291 15.08 -9.86 -14.27
N GLY A 292 14.66 -10.34 -15.45
CA GLY A 292 15.27 -11.47 -16.13
C GLY A 292 15.04 -12.83 -15.45
N ALA A 293 14.16 -12.91 -14.45
CA ALA A 293 13.85 -14.16 -13.76
C ALA A 293 13.12 -15.14 -14.70
N GLU A 294 13.48 -16.42 -14.60
CA GLU A 294 12.76 -17.50 -15.29
C GLU A 294 11.64 -18.09 -14.42
N ARG A 295 11.81 -18.04 -13.08
CA ARG A 295 10.82 -18.48 -12.10
C ARG A 295 10.08 -17.31 -11.49
N VAL A 296 8.75 -17.37 -11.49
CA VAL A 296 7.90 -16.35 -10.89
C VAL A 296 6.93 -16.98 -9.92
N ILE A 297 6.78 -16.42 -8.73
CA ILE A 297 5.81 -16.85 -7.74
C ILE A 297 4.85 -15.69 -7.50
N CYS A 298 3.63 -15.81 -8.01
CA CYS A 298 2.57 -14.83 -7.84
C CYS A 298 1.89 -15.02 -6.48
N THR A 299 1.78 -13.94 -5.73
CA THR A 299 1.16 -13.90 -4.40
C THR A 299 0.10 -12.81 -4.37
N HIS A 300 -0.96 -13.01 -3.59
CA HIS A 300 -2.07 -12.06 -3.37
C HIS A 300 -2.80 -11.55 -4.66
N GLY A 301 -4.08 -11.21 -4.57
CA GLY A 301 -4.87 -10.75 -5.74
C GLY A 301 -5.20 -11.84 -6.76
N TYR A 302 -5.04 -11.56 -8.07
CA TYR A 302 -5.50 -12.40 -9.18
C TYR A 302 -4.46 -13.46 -9.62
N THR A 303 -3.91 -14.19 -8.66
CA THR A 303 -2.75 -15.08 -8.82
C THR A 303 -2.94 -16.15 -9.89
N ASP A 304 -4.06 -16.87 -9.90
CA ASP A 304 -4.29 -17.99 -10.82
C ASP A 304 -4.32 -17.56 -12.29
N ILE A 305 -5.01 -16.46 -12.56
CA ILE A 305 -5.15 -15.90 -13.92
C ILE A 305 -3.80 -15.35 -14.38
N PHE A 306 -3.14 -14.57 -13.53
CA PHE A 306 -1.85 -13.95 -13.87
C PHE A 306 -0.76 -15.00 -14.09
N ALA A 307 -0.63 -15.97 -13.18
CA ALA A 307 0.35 -17.05 -13.31
C ALA A 307 0.09 -17.93 -14.55
N LYS A 308 -1.19 -18.14 -14.92
CA LYS A 308 -1.51 -18.84 -16.17
C LYS A 308 -0.99 -18.08 -17.39
N TYR A 309 -1.24 -16.77 -17.46
CA TYR A 309 -0.75 -15.94 -18.56
C TYR A 309 0.78 -15.92 -18.63
N LEU A 310 1.47 -15.81 -17.49
CA LEU A 310 2.94 -15.88 -17.45
C LEU A 310 3.48 -17.23 -18.00
N ARG A 311 2.80 -18.35 -17.72
CA ARG A 311 3.18 -19.65 -18.31
C ARG A 311 3.02 -19.67 -19.83
N GLU A 312 2.00 -18.99 -20.37
CA GLU A 312 1.82 -18.84 -21.83
C GLU A 312 2.95 -18.00 -22.46
N LEU A 313 3.57 -17.09 -21.69
CA LEU A 313 4.76 -16.33 -22.09
C LEU A 313 6.08 -17.10 -21.91
N GLY A 314 6.05 -18.31 -21.33
CA GLY A 314 7.23 -19.17 -21.17
C GLY A 314 7.90 -19.14 -19.80
N TYR A 315 7.34 -18.47 -18.79
CA TYR A 315 7.87 -18.47 -17.41
C TYR A 315 7.49 -19.76 -16.66
N ASP A 316 8.35 -20.23 -15.74
CA ASP A 316 7.95 -21.16 -14.67
C ASP A 316 7.21 -20.36 -13.59
N ALA A 317 5.94 -20.05 -13.87
CA ALA A 317 5.09 -19.26 -12.99
C ALA A 317 4.18 -20.13 -12.12
N ARG A 318 4.17 -19.84 -10.81
CA ARG A 318 3.40 -20.55 -9.77
C ARG A 318 2.62 -19.58 -8.90
N THR A 319 1.67 -20.11 -8.15
CA THR A 319 0.85 -19.34 -7.20
C THR A 319 1.12 -19.81 -5.79
N GLU A 320 1.21 -18.89 -4.85
CA GLU A 320 1.25 -19.22 -3.43
C GLU A 320 0.18 -18.45 -2.65
N LYS A 321 -0.47 -19.14 -1.71
CA LYS A 321 -1.47 -18.52 -0.85
C LYS A 321 -0.77 -17.76 0.28
N THR A 322 -1.15 -16.50 0.48
CA THR A 322 -0.59 -15.64 1.52
C THR A 322 -1.69 -14.97 2.35
N GLN A 323 -1.34 -14.39 3.50
CA GLN A 323 -2.22 -13.52 4.29
C GLN A 323 -1.98 -12.03 4.03
N TYR A 324 -1.32 -11.70 2.91
CA TYR A 324 -1.23 -10.32 2.44
C TYR A 324 -2.58 -9.94 1.85
N GLU A 325 -2.99 -8.68 2.01
CA GLU A 325 -4.31 -8.18 1.66
C GLU A 325 -4.26 -7.00 0.66
N GLY A 326 -3.11 -6.33 0.53
CA GLY A 326 -2.90 -5.23 -0.42
C GLY A 326 -4.03 -4.19 -0.41
N GLU A 327 -4.38 -3.66 -1.58
CA GLU A 327 -5.58 -2.80 -1.72
C GLU A 327 -6.91 -3.58 -1.59
N THR A 328 -6.90 -4.92 -1.54
CA THR A 328 -8.11 -5.77 -1.47
C THR A 328 -8.81 -5.68 -0.11
N ALA A 329 -8.07 -5.51 0.98
CA ALA A 329 -8.61 -5.30 2.34
C ALA A 329 -9.67 -4.19 2.39
N GLU A 330 -9.52 -3.18 1.54
CA GLU A 330 -10.44 -2.05 1.48
C GLU A 330 -11.79 -2.41 0.86
N MET A 331 -11.83 -3.40 -0.04
CA MET A 331 -13.07 -3.87 -0.66
C MET A 331 -13.89 -4.71 0.32
N GLU A 332 -13.25 -5.66 1.00
CA GLU A 332 -13.95 -6.62 1.86
C GLU A 332 -14.48 -5.96 3.15
N LYS A 333 -13.75 -5.01 3.75
CA LYS A 333 -14.26 -4.25 4.90
C LYS A 333 -15.51 -3.44 4.58
N ALA A 334 -15.60 -2.88 3.37
CA ALA A 334 -16.78 -2.15 2.94
C ALA A 334 -18.00 -3.06 2.73
N GLU A 335 -17.81 -4.36 2.47
CA GLU A 335 -18.88 -5.35 2.34
C GLU A 335 -19.39 -5.80 3.72
N LEU A 336 -18.49 -6.06 4.68
CA LEU A 336 -18.84 -6.46 6.05
C LEU A 336 -19.62 -5.36 6.81
N ASP A 337 -19.27 -4.08 6.60
CA ASP A 337 -19.96 -2.95 7.23
C ASP A 337 -21.37 -2.70 6.64
N GLN A 338 -21.67 -3.22 5.44
CA GLN A 338 -23.01 -3.14 4.84
C GLN A 338 -23.94 -4.28 5.26
N GLU A 339 -23.39 -5.43 5.66
CA GLU A 339 -24.15 -6.60 6.11
C GLU A 339 -24.41 -6.62 7.63
N ALA A 340 -23.81 -5.70 8.40
CA ALA A 340 -24.09 -5.58 9.82
C ALA A 340 -25.56 -5.17 10.04
N PRO A 341 -26.41 -6.03 10.66
CA PRO A 341 -27.80 -5.65 10.92
C PRO A 341 -27.82 -4.46 11.88
N ILE A 342 -28.63 -3.45 11.54
CA ILE A 342 -28.96 -2.36 12.44
C ILE A 342 -29.67 -2.99 13.65
N VAL A 343 -28.93 -3.25 14.72
CA VAL A 343 -29.52 -3.59 16.00
C VAL A 343 -30.16 -2.31 16.52
N SER A 344 -31.46 -2.16 16.25
CA SER A 344 -32.29 -1.16 16.90
C SER A 344 -32.43 -1.56 18.37
N GLU A 345 -31.66 -0.93 19.25
CA GLU A 345 -32.00 -0.91 20.66
C GLU A 345 -33.20 0.02 20.84
N ASN A 346 -34.33 -0.58 21.26
CA ASN A 346 -35.51 0.09 21.77
C ASN A 346 -35.26 0.65 23.17
#